data_AF-A0A7S3IXL9-F1
#
_entry.id   AF-A0A7S3IXL9-F1
#
_cell.length_a   1.000
_cell.length_b   1.000
_cell.length_c   1.000
_cell.angle_alpha   90.00
_cell.angle_beta   90.00
_cell.angle_gamma   90.00
#
_symmetry.space_group_name_H-M   'P 1'
#
loop_
_entity.id
_entity.type
_entity.pdbx_description
1 polymer ?
#
loop_
_entity_poly.entity_id
_entity_poly.type
_entity_poly.pdbx_seq_one_letter_code
_entity_poly.pdbx_strand_id
1 'polypeptide(L)'
;MMSRIGLLALGGCILARVTNPSMIFHLLRGQSTFKLYMIKAVNEIFDMIFKHYGQSILENWTRANLLFIKAWDENPTKSLPKFLDWLLASVGLLIYGIIHSIFLCLEQVTLHVVLTSSPESIYSFLFYNNFAEIKITVFKKTTMGVQYFYGCHDSVERVQILIYLVNILLTTSKKKRDIFRYCLWVGFVEILTDHVKHFFLSRLNKDITMTTFFKFKEDLHSLQKNYAKRDPPAIASSQ
;
A
#
# COMPACT_ATOMS: atom_id res chain seq x y z
N MET A 1 -11.34 22.12 0.51
CA MET A 1 -11.81 20.96 1.30
C MET A 1 -12.99 20.25 0.63
N MET A 2 -14.06 20.96 0.24
CA MET A 2 -15.22 20.37 -0.45
C MET A 2 -14.89 19.66 -1.79
N SER A 3 -13.99 20.22 -2.60
CA SER A 3 -13.55 19.58 -3.86
C SER A 3 -12.82 18.25 -3.66
N ARG A 4 -12.12 18.08 -2.52
CA ARG A 4 -11.38 16.85 -2.18
C ARG A 4 -12.34 15.75 -1.73
N ILE A 5 -13.34 16.10 -0.92
CA ILE A 5 -14.40 15.18 -0.50
C ILE A 5 -15.23 14.75 -1.72
N GLY A 6 -15.53 15.67 -2.63
CA GLY A 6 -16.22 15.36 -3.89
C GLY A 6 -15.43 14.38 -4.76
N LEU A 7 -14.11 14.57 -4.91
CA LEU A 7 -13.25 13.65 -5.66
C LEU A 7 -13.24 12.24 -5.05
N LEU A 8 -13.12 12.14 -3.73
CA LEU A 8 -13.15 10.86 -3.01
C LEU A 8 -14.51 10.17 -3.11
N ALA A 9 -15.60 10.93 -2.97
CA ALA A 9 -16.96 10.41 -3.10
C ALA A 9 -17.22 9.90 -4.53
N LEU A 10 -16.81 10.66 -5.56
CA LEU A 10 -16.90 10.23 -6.95
C LEU A 10 -16.08 8.96 -7.22
N GLY A 11 -14.82 8.94 -6.76
CA GLY A 11 -13.97 7.75 -6.87
C GLY A 11 -14.58 6.52 -6.19
N GLY A 12 -15.11 6.69 -4.97
CA GLY A 12 -15.79 5.63 -4.23
C GLY A 12 -17.07 5.14 -4.92
N CYS A 13 -17.88 6.04 -5.46
CA CYS A 13 -19.08 5.69 -6.23
C CYS A 13 -18.73 4.93 -7.51
N ILE A 14 -17.71 5.37 -8.25
CA ILE A 14 -17.25 4.66 -9.47
C ILE A 14 -16.73 3.28 -9.09
N LEU A 15 -15.90 3.18 -8.06
CA LEU A 15 -15.36 1.91 -7.59
C LEU A 15 -16.47 0.93 -7.18
N ALA A 16 -17.46 1.39 -6.41
CA ALA A 16 -18.60 0.58 -6.00
C ALA A 16 -19.45 0.08 -7.19
N ARG A 17 -19.47 0.82 -8.31
CA ARG A 17 -20.18 0.42 -9.53
C ARG A 17 -19.36 -0.52 -10.41
N VAL A 18 -18.06 -0.30 -10.52
CA VAL A 18 -17.16 -1.08 -11.38
C VAL A 18 -16.80 -2.41 -10.74
N THR A 19 -16.60 -2.44 -9.43
CA THR A 19 -16.18 -3.64 -8.70
C THR A 19 -17.40 -4.33 -8.09
N ASN A 20 -17.67 -5.56 -8.53
CA ASN A 20 -18.63 -6.46 -7.89
C ASN A 20 -17.88 -7.60 -7.18
N PRO A 21 -17.57 -7.46 -5.87
CA PRO A 21 -16.78 -8.45 -5.14
C PRO A 21 -17.43 -9.84 -5.14
N SER A 22 -18.77 -9.91 -5.16
CA SER A 22 -19.51 -11.17 -5.21
C SER A 22 -19.23 -11.94 -6.51
N MET A 23 -19.21 -11.24 -7.65
CA MET A 23 -18.87 -11.85 -8.94
C MET A 23 -17.43 -12.39 -8.93
N ILE A 24 -16.48 -11.59 -8.45
CA ILE A 24 -15.07 -11.99 -8.32
C ILE A 24 -14.95 -13.21 -7.41
N PHE A 25 -15.68 -13.25 -6.30
CA PHE A 25 -15.67 -14.37 -5.36
C PHE A 25 -16.13 -15.67 -6.03
N HIS A 26 -17.24 -15.64 -6.76
CA HIS A 26 -17.74 -16.82 -7.47
C HIS A 26 -16.79 -17.28 -8.59
N LEU A 27 -16.17 -16.34 -9.31
CA LEU A 27 -15.19 -16.64 -10.35
C LEU A 27 -13.94 -17.34 -9.78
N LEU A 28 -13.39 -16.81 -8.68
CA LEU A 28 -12.20 -17.35 -8.03
C LEU A 28 -12.47 -18.70 -7.33
N ARG A 29 -13.64 -18.87 -6.72
CA ARG A 29 -14.03 -20.12 -6.05
C ARG A 29 -14.13 -21.32 -7.00
N GLY A 30 -14.45 -21.08 -8.27
CA GLY A 30 -14.49 -22.12 -9.30
C GLY A 30 -13.14 -22.53 -9.88
N GLN A 31 -12.05 -21.85 -9.51
CA GLN A 31 -10.71 -22.14 -10.04
C GLN A 31 -10.02 -23.25 -9.25
N SER A 32 -9.04 -23.90 -9.89
CA SER A 32 -8.16 -24.83 -9.18
C SER A 32 -7.22 -24.09 -8.22
N THR A 33 -6.84 -24.75 -7.14
CA THR A 33 -5.95 -24.20 -6.10
C THR A 33 -4.63 -23.67 -6.67
N PHE A 34 -4.03 -24.39 -7.63
CA PHE A 34 -2.81 -23.95 -8.31
C PHE A 34 -3.00 -22.62 -9.05
N LYS A 35 -4.11 -22.45 -9.79
CA LYS A 35 -4.42 -21.19 -10.49
C LYS A 35 -4.62 -20.04 -9.51
N LEU A 36 -5.28 -20.30 -8.38
CA LEU A 36 -5.51 -19.29 -7.36
C LEU A 36 -4.19 -18.76 -6.76
N TYR A 37 -3.22 -19.64 -6.53
CA TYR A 37 -1.89 -19.25 -6.03
C TYR A 37 -1.11 -18.44 -7.06
N MET A 38 -1.19 -18.80 -8.34
CA MET A 38 -0.59 -18.01 -9.42
C MET A 38 -1.22 -16.63 -9.53
N ILE A 39 -2.55 -16.52 -9.41
CA ILE A 39 -3.26 -15.23 -9.40
C ILE A 39 -2.78 -14.38 -8.23
N LYS A 40 -2.66 -14.94 -7.01
CA LYS A 40 -2.13 -14.21 -5.85
C LYS A 40 -0.71 -13.70 -6.11
N ALA A 41 0.19 -14.56 -6.60
CA ALA A 41 1.58 -14.19 -6.87
C ALA A 41 1.70 -13.06 -7.91
N VAL A 42 0.90 -13.12 -8.97
CA VAL A 42 0.85 -12.05 -9.98
C VAL A 42 0.25 -10.77 -9.39
N ASN A 43 -0.82 -10.88 -8.59
CA ASN A 43 -1.47 -9.73 -7.97
C ASN A 43 -0.54 -9.00 -7.00
N GLU A 44 0.32 -9.72 -6.27
CA GLU A 44 1.34 -9.15 -5.38
C GLU A 44 2.38 -8.32 -6.16
N ILE A 45 2.84 -8.83 -7.31
CA ILE A 45 3.76 -8.07 -8.18
C ILE A 45 3.09 -6.77 -8.66
N PHE A 46 1.83 -6.85 -9.08
CA PHE A 46 1.07 -5.65 -9.49
C PHE A 46 0.86 -4.67 -8.33
N ASP A 47 0.48 -5.16 -7.15
CA ASP A 47 0.33 -4.32 -5.96
C ASP A 47 1.63 -3.55 -5.65
N MET A 48 2.78 -4.24 -5.69
CA MET A 48 4.07 -3.59 -5.53
C MET A 48 4.32 -2.53 -6.61
N ILE A 49 4.04 -2.81 -7.88
CA ILE A 49 4.21 -1.84 -8.98
C ILE A 49 3.31 -0.61 -8.75
N PHE A 50 2.05 -0.81 -8.39
CA PHE A 50 1.11 0.28 -8.15
C PHE A 50 1.44 1.10 -6.90
N LYS A 51 2.03 0.50 -5.85
CA LYS A 51 2.54 1.25 -4.70
C LYS A 51 3.64 2.23 -5.09
N HIS A 52 4.62 1.79 -5.88
CA HIS A 52 5.70 2.66 -6.37
C HIS A 52 5.17 3.72 -7.36
N TYR A 53 4.33 3.32 -8.30
CA TYR A 53 3.75 4.24 -9.29
C TYR A 53 2.81 5.28 -8.64
N GLY A 54 2.08 4.87 -7.60
CA GLY A 54 1.19 5.72 -6.82
C GLY A 54 1.90 6.87 -6.14
N GLN A 55 3.13 6.65 -5.64
CA GLN A 55 3.94 7.72 -5.06
C GLN A 55 4.19 8.83 -6.08
N SER A 56 4.62 8.49 -7.29
CA SER A 56 4.88 9.47 -8.35
C SER A 56 3.61 10.22 -8.79
N ILE A 57 2.47 9.53 -8.89
CA ILE A 57 1.19 10.17 -9.22
C ILE A 57 0.76 11.15 -8.11
N LEU A 58 0.87 10.73 -6.85
CA LEU A 58 0.49 11.54 -5.70
C LEU A 58 1.37 12.78 -5.58
N GLU A 59 2.68 12.66 -5.81
CA GLU A 59 3.61 13.79 -5.87
C GLU A 59 3.24 14.77 -6.99
N ASN A 60 2.96 14.27 -8.20
CA ASN A 60 2.55 15.12 -9.31
C ASN A 60 1.22 15.84 -9.03
N TRP A 61 0.24 15.13 -8.44
CA TRP A 61 -1.03 15.72 -8.04
C TRP A 61 -0.84 16.79 -6.95
N THR A 62 -0.01 16.52 -5.95
CA THR A 62 0.27 17.46 -4.86
C THR A 62 0.94 18.73 -5.39
N ARG A 63 1.90 18.58 -6.31
CA ARG A 63 2.55 19.70 -7.00
C ARG A 63 1.55 20.52 -7.81
N ALA A 64 0.73 19.86 -8.64
CA ALA A 64 -0.29 20.54 -9.43
C ALA A 64 -1.34 21.25 -8.56
N ASN A 65 -1.74 20.63 -7.44
CA ASN A 65 -2.66 21.23 -6.48
C ASN A 65 -2.07 22.48 -5.82
N LEU A 66 -0.81 22.44 -5.40
CA LEU A 66 -0.12 23.59 -4.81
C LEU A 66 0.00 24.75 -5.79
N LEU A 67 0.39 24.47 -7.04
CA LEU A 67 0.51 25.49 -8.09
C LEU A 67 -0.83 26.12 -8.44
N PHE A 68 -1.91 25.32 -8.50
CA PHE A 68 -3.25 25.82 -8.73
C PHE A 68 -3.73 26.72 -7.60
N ILE A 69 -3.54 26.31 -6.33
CA ILE A 69 -3.94 27.13 -5.17
C ILE A 69 -3.22 28.49 -5.18
N LYS A 70 -1.90 28.50 -5.43
CA LYS A 70 -1.13 29.75 -5.52
C LYS A 70 -1.61 30.66 -6.65
N ALA A 71 -1.80 30.11 -7.85
CA ALA A 71 -2.26 30.89 -9.00
C ALA A 71 -3.68 31.44 -8.80
N TRP A 72 -4.53 30.69 -8.10
CA TRP A 72 -5.88 31.13 -7.75
C TRP A 72 -5.87 32.30 -6.76
N ASP A 73 -4.98 32.25 -5.77
CA ASP A 73 -4.83 33.29 -4.74
C ASP A 73 -4.23 34.59 -5.31
N GLU A 74 -3.22 34.47 -6.20
CA GLU A 74 -2.57 35.62 -6.83
C GLU A 74 -3.47 36.32 -7.86
N ASN A 75 -4.05 35.57 -8.81
CA ASN A 75 -4.93 36.14 -9.83
C ASN A 75 -5.86 35.07 -10.45
N PRO A 76 -7.13 35.02 -10.04
CA PRO A 76 -8.10 34.03 -10.52
C PRO A 76 -8.23 34.00 -12.05
N THR A 77 -8.09 35.16 -12.71
CA THR A 77 -8.28 35.29 -14.17
C THR A 77 -7.16 34.66 -15.00
N LYS A 78 -5.96 34.51 -14.44
CA LYS A 78 -4.80 33.87 -15.10
C LYS A 78 -4.56 32.43 -14.64
N SER A 79 -5.43 31.90 -13.78
CA SER A 79 -5.29 30.56 -13.19
C SER A 79 -5.69 29.40 -14.13
N LEU A 80 -6.32 29.69 -15.29
CA LEU A 80 -6.89 28.68 -16.18
C LEU A 80 -5.90 27.58 -16.62
N PRO A 81 -4.65 27.86 -17.04
CA PRO A 81 -3.70 26.81 -17.40
C PRO A 81 -3.35 25.91 -16.20
N LYS A 82 -3.22 26.51 -15.00
CA LYS A 82 -2.91 25.76 -13.77
C LYS A 82 -4.11 24.95 -13.27
N PHE A 83 -5.32 25.43 -13.54
CA PHE A 83 -6.54 24.66 -13.32
C PHE A 83 -6.59 23.41 -14.21
N LEU A 84 -6.25 23.53 -15.50
CA LEU A 84 -6.20 22.39 -16.41
C LEU A 84 -5.14 21.36 -15.99
N ASP A 85 -3.94 21.81 -15.60
CA ASP A 85 -2.89 20.94 -15.06
C ASP A 85 -3.38 20.17 -13.81
N TRP A 86 -4.03 20.87 -12.88
CA TRP A 86 -4.61 20.26 -11.68
C TRP A 86 -5.73 19.27 -12.00
N LEU A 87 -6.59 19.60 -12.96
CA LEU A 87 -7.69 18.74 -13.39
C LEU A 87 -7.15 17.45 -14.00
N LEU A 88 -6.18 17.53 -14.91
CA LEU A 88 -5.54 16.36 -15.54
C LEU A 88 -4.86 15.48 -14.49
N ALA A 89 -4.13 16.08 -13.56
CA ALA A 89 -3.51 15.34 -12.46
C ALA A 89 -4.54 14.67 -11.54
N SER A 90 -5.70 15.32 -11.31
CA SER A 90 -6.78 14.76 -10.48
C SER A 90 -7.49 13.59 -11.18
N VAL A 91 -7.70 13.68 -12.49
CA VAL A 91 -8.24 12.57 -13.29
C VAL A 91 -7.26 11.40 -13.31
N GLY A 92 -5.96 11.66 -13.48
CA GLY A 92 -4.93 10.61 -13.41
C GLY A 92 -4.92 9.90 -12.06
N LEU A 93 -5.01 10.65 -10.96
CA LEU A 93 -5.10 10.08 -9.61
C LEU A 93 -6.36 9.23 -9.41
N LEU A 94 -7.51 9.66 -9.94
CA LEU A 94 -8.75 8.87 -9.90
C LEU A 94 -8.62 7.56 -10.67
N ILE A 95 -8.10 7.59 -11.91
CA ILE A 95 -7.93 6.40 -12.74
C ILE A 95 -6.99 5.41 -12.04
N TYR A 96 -5.86 5.90 -11.52
CA TYR A 96 -4.95 5.09 -10.72
C TYR A 96 -5.65 4.47 -9.51
N GLY A 97 -6.40 5.28 -8.75
CA GLY A 97 -7.10 4.82 -7.55
C GLY A 97 -8.12 3.72 -7.86
N ILE A 98 -8.87 3.85 -8.96
CA ILE A 98 -9.81 2.81 -9.42
C ILE A 98 -9.07 1.53 -9.78
N ILE A 99 -8.02 1.62 -10.60
CA ILE A 99 -7.25 0.44 -11.04
C ILE A 99 -6.61 -0.25 -9.83
N HIS A 100 -5.89 0.48 -8.98
CA HIS A 100 -5.23 -0.10 -7.82
C HIS A 100 -6.24 -0.74 -6.86
N SER A 101 -7.40 -0.10 -6.64
CA SER A 101 -8.47 -0.68 -5.81
C SER A 101 -9.02 -2.00 -6.34
N ILE A 102 -9.01 -2.22 -7.66
CA ILE A 102 -9.37 -3.52 -8.25
C ILE A 102 -8.38 -4.61 -7.84
N PHE A 103 -7.07 -4.34 -7.86
CA PHE A 103 -6.04 -5.29 -7.41
C PHE A 103 -6.12 -5.56 -5.90
N LEU A 104 -6.38 -4.52 -5.10
CA LEU A 104 -6.63 -4.68 -3.65
C LEU A 104 -7.89 -5.52 -3.38
N CYS A 105 -8.94 -5.34 -4.19
CA CYS A 105 -10.16 -6.15 -4.09
C CYS A 105 -9.91 -7.61 -4.50
N LEU A 106 -9.18 -7.85 -5.58
CA LEU A 106 -8.77 -9.20 -6.02
C LEU A 106 -8.00 -9.92 -4.92
N GLU A 107 -7.09 -9.22 -4.24
CA GLU A 107 -6.34 -9.76 -3.12
C GLU A 107 -7.25 -10.16 -1.95
N GLN A 108 -8.10 -9.24 -1.52
CA GLN A 108 -9.03 -9.46 -0.41
C GLN A 108 -9.97 -10.64 -0.71
N VAL A 109 -10.54 -10.70 -1.91
CA VAL A 109 -11.46 -11.77 -2.30
C VAL A 109 -10.72 -13.11 -2.44
N THR A 110 -9.48 -13.11 -2.94
CA THR A 110 -8.64 -14.32 -2.97
C THR A 110 -8.43 -14.88 -1.57
N LEU A 111 -8.06 -14.03 -0.61
CA LEU A 111 -7.92 -14.44 0.79
C LEU A 111 -9.24 -14.95 1.37
N HIS A 112 -10.37 -14.31 1.04
CA HIS A 112 -11.70 -14.77 1.46
C HIS A 112 -12.03 -16.16 0.92
N VAL A 113 -11.78 -16.42 -0.37
CA VAL A 113 -11.99 -17.74 -0.99
C VAL A 113 -11.12 -18.79 -0.30
N VAL A 114 -9.84 -18.51 -0.06
CA VAL A 114 -8.93 -19.45 0.63
C VAL A 114 -9.44 -19.80 2.03
N LEU A 115 -9.77 -18.79 2.84
CA LEU A 115 -10.25 -18.98 4.22
C LEU A 115 -11.58 -19.71 4.33
N THR A 116 -12.42 -19.68 3.29
CA THR A 116 -13.75 -20.28 3.30
C THR A 116 -13.85 -21.60 2.54
N SER A 117 -12.77 -22.04 1.88
CA SER A 117 -12.74 -23.25 1.05
C SER A 117 -12.53 -24.52 1.86
N SER A 118 -11.31 -24.77 2.35
CA SER A 118 -10.97 -25.93 3.17
C SER A 118 -9.78 -25.61 4.09
N PRO A 119 -9.61 -26.31 5.23
CA PRO A 119 -8.47 -26.10 6.11
C PRO A 119 -7.11 -26.29 5.40
N GLU A 120 -7.01 -27.29 4.53
CA GLU A 120 -5.79 -27.64 3.79
C GLU A 120 -5.40 -26.54 2.80
N SER A 121 -6.40 -25.88 2.20
CA SER A 121 -6.18 -24.72 1.32
C SER A 121 -5.53 -23.57 2.07
N ILE A 122 -5.95 -23.30 3.30
CA ILE A 122 -5.41 -22.21 4.13
C ILE A 122 -3.94 -22.47 4.47
N TYR A 123 -3.63 -23.67 4.96
CA TYR A 123 -2.25 -24.02 5.32
C TYR A 123 -1.33 -24.01 4.09
N SER A 124 -1.80 -24.54 2.96
CA SER A 124 -1.03 -24.55 1.72
C SER A 124 -0.79 -23.14 1.18
N PHE A 125 -1.80 -22.27 1.22
CA PHE A 125 -1.69 -20.86 0.81
C PHE A 125 -0.68 -20.11 1.68
N LEU A 126 -0.80 -20.24 3.00
CA LEU A 126 0.13 -19.60 3.93
C LEU A 126 1.55 -20.13 3.75
N PHE A 127 1.73 -21.44 3.65
CA PHE A 127 3.06 -22.01 3.44
C PHE A 127 3.70 -21.48 2.16
N TYR A 128 2.95 -21.46 1.05
CA TYR A 128 3.45 -20.98 -0.24
C TYR A 128 3.84 -19.49 -0.19
N ASN A 129 2.97 -18.62 0.35
CA ASN A 129 3.21 -17.18 0.40
C ASN A 129 4.44 -16.85 1.26
N ASN A 130 4.44 -17.35 2.50
CA ASN A 130 5.51 -17.08 3.46
C ASN A 130 6.85 -17.67 3.01
N PHE A 131 6.84 -18.85 2.38
CA PHE A 131 8.07 -19.43 1.83
C PHE A 131 8.63 -18.60 0.67
N ALA A 132 7.77 -18.07 -0.21
CA ALA A 132 8.20 -17.21 -1.30
C ALA A 132 8.84 -15.91 -0.77
N GLU A 133 8.24 -15.29 0.24
CA GLU A 133 8.77 -14.09 0.88
C GLU A 133 10.11 -14.31 1.58
N ILE A 134 10.22 -15.40 2.36
CA ILE A 134 11.48 -15.76 3.03
C ILE A 134 12.56 -16.02 1.98
N LYS A 135 12.24 -16.80 0.94
CA LYS A 135 13.18 -17.11 -0.15
C LYS A 135 13.74 -15.85 -0.80
N ILE A 136 12.90 -14.86 -1.10
CA ILE A 136 13.37 -13.60 -1.70
C ILE A 136 14.24 -12.82 -0.71
N THR A 137 13.90 -12.85 0.57
CA THR A 137 14.59 -12.08 1.61
C THR A 137 15.97 -12.63 1.95
N VAL A 138 16.15 -13.94 2.04
CA VAL A 138 17.43 -14.55 2.46
C VAL A 138 18.59 -14.29 1.49
N PHE A 139 18.31 -13.99 0.22
CA PHE A 139 19.35 -13.67 -0.77
C PHE A 139 19.55 -12.16 -0.96
N LYS A 140 18.81 -11.33 -0.22
CA LYS A 140 18.77 -9.88 -0.43
C LYS A 140 19.87 -9.17 0.36
N LYS A 141 20.67 -8.35 -0.34
CA LYS A 141 21.59 -7.39 0.29
C LYS A 141 20.92 -6.03 0.41
N THR A 142 21.02 -5.40 1.57
CA THR A 142 20.27 -4.17 1.87
C THR A 142 21.12 -3.20 2.69
N THR A 143 21.02 -1.91 2.37
CA THR A 143 21.60 -0.84 3.19
C THR A 143 20.65 -0.46 4.34
N MET A 144 21.17 0.25 5.34
CA MET A 144 20.39 0.70 6.51
C MET A 144 19.09 1.43 6.14
N GLY A 145 19.17 2.42 5.25
CA GLY A 145 18.00 3.21 4.84
C GLY A 145 16.94 2.34 4.16
N VAL A 146 17.38 1.41 3.31
CA VAL A 146 16.47 0.48 2.61
C VAL A 146 15.82 -0.50 3.58
N GLN A 147 16.54 -0.98 4.59
CA GLN A 147 15.97 -1.86 5.61
C GLN A 147 14.89 -1.17 6.47
N TYR A 148 15.06 0.11 6.79
CA TYR A 148 14.02 0.89 7.46
C TYR A 148 12.73 0.93 6.64
N PHE A 149 12.84 1.20 5.33
CA PHE A 149 11.68 1.21 4.44
C PHE A 149 11.00 -0.17 4.33
N TYR A 150 11.75 -1.28 4.41
CA TYR A 150 11.13 -2.61 4.48
C TYR A 150 10.27 -2.77 5.73
N GLY A 151 10.76 -2.40 6.92
CA GLY A 151 9.94 -2.46 8.14
C GLY A 151 8.69 -1.56 8.08
N CYS A 152 8.79 -0.39 7.43
CA CYS A 152 7.62 0.46 7.18
C CYS A 152 6.62 -0.21 6.22
N HIS A 153 7.10 -0.83 5.13
CA HIS A 153 6.24 -1.53 4.18
C HIS A 153 5.54 -2.72 4.83
N ASP A 154 6.26 -3.55 5.60
CA ASP A 154 5.71 -4.70 6.34
C ASP A 154 4.61 -4.22 7.33
N SER A 155 4.80 -3.07 7.97
CA SER A 155 3.79 -2.49 8.87
C SER A 155 2.50 -2.10 8.14
N VAL A 156 2.62 -1.51 6.95
CA VAL A 156 1.45 -1.15 6.11
C VAL A 156 0.74 -2.41 5.62
N GLU A 157 1.49 -3.41 5.18
CA GLU A 157 0.96 -4.70 4.75
C GLU A 157 0.16 -5.41 5.86
N ARG A 158 0.67 -5.42 7.11
CA ARG A 158 -0.08 -5.98 8.26
C ARG A 158 -1.39 -5.25 8.52
N VAL A 159 -1.42 -3.93 8.40
CA VAL A 159 -2.65 -3.15 8.55
C VAL A 159 -3.64 -3.50 7.44
N GLN A 160 -3.17 -3.66 6.21
CA GLN A 160 -3.98 -4.07 5.06
C GLN A 160 -4.55 -5.49 5.26
N ILE A 161 -3.73 -6.46 5.66
CA ILE A 161 -4.16 -7.83 5.99
C ILE A 161 -5.19 -7.80 7.13
N LEU A 162 -4.96 -7.02 8.19
CA LEU A 162 -5.90 -6.87 9.30
C LEU A 162 -7.26 -6.38 8.81
N ILE A 163 -7.30 -5.36 7.95
CA ILE A 163 -8.53 -4.86 7.34
C ILE A 163 -9.24 -5.97 6.55
N TYR A 164 -8.49 -6.76 5.77
CA TYR A 164 -9.06 -7.88 5.02
C TYR A 164 -9.66 -8.95 5.95
N LEU A 165 -8.94 -9.35 7.00
CA LEU A 165 -9.41 -10.35 7.96
C LEU A 165 -10.67 -9.88 8.68
N VAL A 166 -10.73 -8.62 9.10
CA VAL A 166 -11.93 -8.02 9.70
C VAL A 166 -13.10 -8.05 8.71
N ASN A 167 -12.89 -7.61 7.48
CA ASN A 167 -13.93 -7.64 6.44
C ASN A 167 -14.42 -9.06 6.16
N ILE A 168 -13.54 -10.06 6.14
CA ILE A 168 -13.91 -11.47 5.94
C ILE A 168 -14.76 -11.98 7.11
N LEU A 169 -14.39 -11.66 8.35
CA LEU A 169 -15.19 -12.04 9.52
C LEU A 169 -16.60 -11.43 9.53
N LEU A 170 -16.73 -10.20 9.02
CA LEU A 170 -18.02 -9.52 8.91
C LEU A 170 -18.88 -10.07 7.77
N THR A 171 -18.27 -10.47 6.65
CA THR A 171 -18.98 -10.85 5.42
C THR A 171 -19.17 -12.35 5.22
N THR A 172 -18.47 -13.19 5.98
CA THR A 172 -18.55 -14.64 5.80
C THR A 172 -19.89 -15.24 6.25
N SER A 173 -20.44 -16.14 5.43
CA SER A 173 -21.60 -16.98 5.79
C SER A 173 -21.19 -18.27 6.51
N LYS A 174 -19.88 -18.55 6.66
CA LYS A 174 -19.37 -19.75 7.36
C LYS A 174 -19.44 -19.57 8.88
N LYS A 175 -19.16 -20.65 9.63
CA LYS A 175 -19.09 -20.60 11.09
C LYS A 175 -18.02 -19.60 11.53
N LYS A 176 -18.45 -18.46 12.09
CA LYS A 176 -17.56 -17.35 12.49
C LYS A 176 -16.44 -17.78 13.43
N ARG A 177 -16.69 -18.73 14.33
CA ARG A 177 -15.68 -19.27 15.25
C ARG A 177 -14.51 -19.94 14.53
N ASP A 178 -14.78 -20.68 13.47
CA ASP A 178 -13.74 -21.42 12.75
C ASP A 178 -12.92 -20.45 11.88
N ILE A 179 -13.60 -19.53 11.18
CA ILE A 179 -12.96 -18.46 10.41
C ILE A 179 -12.11 -17.56 11.32
N PHE A 180 -12.60 -17.22 12.51
CA PHE A 180 -11.85 -16.44 13.49
C PHE A 180 -10.54 -17.12 13.89
N ARG A 181 -10.55 -18.44 14.12
CA ARG A 181 -9.33 -19.22 14.39
C ARG A 181 -8.37 -19.17 13.20
N TYR A 182 -8.87 -19.26 11.97
CA TYR A 182 -8.02 -19.12 10.78
C TYR A 182 -7.45 -17.71 10.63
N CYS A 183 -8.23 -16.65 10.91
CA CYS A 183 -7.72 -15.28 10.89
C CYS A 183 -6.60 -15.07 11.93
N LEU A 184 -6.75 -15.62 13.13
CA LEU A 184 -5.69 -15.60 14.15
C LEU A 184 -4.44 -16.35 13.66
N TRP A 185 -4.63 -17.48 12.99
CA TRP A 185 -3.52 -18.25 12.42
C TRP A 185 -2.79 -17.49 11.31
N VAL A 186 -3.51 -16.86 10.38
CA VAL A 186 -2.95 -16.00 9.34
C VAL A 186 -2.11 -14.89 9.97
N GLY A 187 -2.67 -14.15 10.94
CA GLY A 187 -1.95 -13.06 11.60
C GLY A 187 -0.72 -13.53 12.38
N PHE A 188 -0.80 -14.70 13.02
CA PHE A 188 0.35 -15.29 13.73
C PHE A 188 1.48 -15.66 12.77
N VAL A 189 1.15 -16.35 11.67
CA VAL A 189 2.16 -16.75 10.67
C VAL A 189 2.79 -15.53 10.01
N GLU A 190 2.00 -14.49 9.70
CA GLU A 190 2.50 -13.23 9.16
C GLU A 190 3.57 -12.58 10.06
N ILE A 191 3.25 -12.44 11.36
CA ILE A 191 4.19 -11.88 12.35
C ILE A 191 5.46 -12.73 12.43
N LEU A 192 5.31 -14.06 12.43
CA LEU A 192 6.43 -14.99 12.46
C LEU A 192 7.33 -14.85 11.23
N THR A 193 6.75 -14.77 10.03
CA THR A 193 7.47 -14.59 8.77
C THR A 193 8.27 -13.32 8.77
N ASP A 194 7.70 -12.20 9.23
CA ASP A 194 8.42 -10.93 9.34
C ASP A 194 9.58 -10.99 10.33
N HIS A 195 9.40 -11.65 11.48
CA HIS A 195 10.49 -11.88 12.41
C HIS A 195 11.64 -12.65 11.76
N VAL A 196 11.32 -13.69 10.98
CA VAL A 196 12.31 -14.46 10.21
C VAL A 196 12.99 -13.58 9.15
N LYS A 197 12.22 -12.78 8.39
CA LYS A 197 12.74 -11.83 7.39
C LYS A 197 13.76 -10.87 8.02
N HIS A 198 13.40 -10.19 9.11
CA HIS A 198 14.28 -9.24 9.78
C HIS A 198 15.50 -9.90 10.43
N PHE A 199 15.35 -11.12 10.96
CA PHE A 199 16.47 -11.88 11.50
C PHE A 199 17.52 -12.17 10.42
N PHE A 200 17.10 -12.63 9.24
CA PHE A 200 18.03 -12.90 8.14
C PHE A 200 18.64 -11.60 7.58
N LEU A 201 17.84 -10.55 7.37
CA LEU A 201 18.33 -9.27 6.87
C LEU A 201 19.39 -8.67 7.79
N SER A 202 19.14 -8.66 9.10
CA SER A 202 20.09 -8.12 10.08
C SER A 202 21.35 -8.99 10.22
N ARG A 203 21.23 -10.31 10.14
CA ARG A 203 22.37 -11.21 10.33
C ARG A 203 23.29 -11.28 9.11
N LEU A 204 22.72 -11.21 7.90
CA LEU A 204 23.47 -11.29 6.65
C LEU A 204 24.07 -9.94 6.24
N ASN A 205 23.45 -8.82 6.60
CA ASN A 205 23.98 -7.48 6.37
C ASN A 205 24.67 -6.95 7.64
N LYS A 206 25.87 -7.45 7.94
CA LYS A 206 26.65 -7.13 9.16
C LYS A 206 27.07 -5.65 9.31
N ASP A 207 26.96 -4.84 8.26
CA ASP A 207 27.27 -3.40 8.29
C ASP A 207 26.26 -2.57 9.12
N ILE A 208 25.23 -3.25 9.64
CA ILE A 208 24.18 -2.71 10.49
C ILE A 208 24.63 -2.74 11.96
N THR A 209 25.72 -2.06 12.27
CA THR A 209 26.07 -1.82 13.69
C THR A 209 25.19 -0.69 14.21
N MET A 210 24.71 -0.79 15.47
CA MET A 210 23.90 0.25 16.14
C MET A 210 24.49 1.66 16.01
N THR A 211 25.81 1.78 15.88
CA THR A 211 26.54 3.02 15.62
C THR A 211 26.10 3.72 14.32
N THR A 212 25.81 2.98 13.26
CA THR A 212 25.33 3.55 11.99
C THR A 212 23.88 4.07 12.11
N PHE A 213 23.05 3.45 12.96
CA PHE A 213 21.68 3.91 13.23
C PHE A 213 21.68 5.23 14.00
N PHE A 214 22.55 5.38 15.00
CA PHE A 214 22.75 6.65 15.68
C PHE A 214 23.25 7.74 14.73
N LYS A 215 24.20 7.39 13.85
CA LYS A 215 24.71 8.31 12.84
C LYS A 215 23.65 8.77 11.84
N PHE A 216 22.81 7.85 11.36
CA PHE A 216 21.68 8.19 10.49
C PHE A 216 20.63 9.07 11.20
N LYS A 217 20.35 8.80 12.48
CA LYS A 217 19.45 9.63 13.29
C LYS A 217 20.01 11.04 13.48
N GLU A 218 21.30 11.18 13.76
CA GLU A 218 21.99 12.47 13.84
C GLU A 218 21.97 13.21 12.49
N ASP A 219 22.23 12.50 11.39
CA ASP A 219 22.18 13.07 10.04
C ASP A 219 20.77 13.58 9.70
N LEU A 220 19.73 12.82 10.02
CA LEU A 220 18.34 13.26 9.86
C LEU A 220 18.03 14.50 10.70
N HIS A 221 18.48 14.54 11.95
CA HIS A 221 18.29 15.69 12.83
C HIS A 221 19.02 16.92 12.30
N SER A 222 20.22 16.75 11.72
CA SER A 222 21.00 17.82 11.10
C SER A 222 20.32 18.35 9.83
N LEU A 223 19.75 17.46 9.01
CA LEU A 223 19.01 17.82 7.80
C LEU A 223 17.71 18.54 8.14
N GLN A 224 16.97 18.09 9.15
CA GLN A 224 15.77 18.80 9.64
C GLN A 224 16.13 20.18 10.16
N LYS A 225 17.23 20.32 10.92
CA LYS A 225 17.70 21.61 11.43
C LYS A 225 18.16 22.55 10.31
N ASN A 226 18.80 22.02 9.27
CA ASN A 226 19.21 22.79 8.09
C ASN A 226 18.02 23.18 7.21
N TYR A 227 17.01 22.32 7.09
CA TYR A 227 15.78 22.62 6.39
C TYR A 227 14.95 23.68 7.13
N ALA A 228 14.88 23.61 8.47
CA ALA A 228 14.23 24.61 9.31
C ALA A 228 14.97 25.97 9.32
N LYS A 229 16.28 25.99 9.01
CA LYS A 229 17.08 27.21 8.85
C LYS A 229 16.97 27.87 7.46
N ARG A 230 16.44 27.16 6.46
CA ARG A 230 16.11 27.77 5.17
C ARG A 230 14.72 28.40 5.31
N ASP A 231 14.68 29.70 5.58
CA ASP A 231 13.44 30.47 5.50
C ASP A 231 12.76 30.24 4.13
N PRO A 232 11.41 30.20 4.06
CA PRO A 232 10.73 30.23 2.77
C PRO A 232 11.15 31.50 2.01
N PRO A 233 11.26 31.46 0.67
CA PRO A 233 11.63 32.66 -0.09
C PRO A 233 10.70 33.80 0.30
N ALA A 234 11.31 34.90 0.75
CA ALA A 234 10.60 36.12 1.11
C ALA A 234 9.62 36.46 -0.01
N ILE A 235 8.32 36.41 0.31
CA ILE A 235 7.30 37.09 -0.50
C ILE A 235 7.67 38.57 -0.37
N ALA A 236 8.39 39.07 -1.37
CA ALA A 236 8.70 40.48 -1.47
C ALA A 236 7.37 41.23 -1.49
N SER A 237 7.05 41.86 -0.36
CA SER A 237 6.06 42.91 -0.26
C SER A 237 6.55 44.07 -1.13
N SER A 238 6.19 44.07 -2.42
CA SER A 238 6.27 45.26 -3.25
C SER A 238 4.94 45.99 -3.17
N GLN A 239 5.07 47.23 -2.69
CA GLN A 239 4.10 48.32 -2.62
C GLN A 239 3.20 48.46 -3.86
#